data_AF-A0A5C2H8Z2-F1
#
_entry.id   AF-A0A5C2H8Z2-F1
#
_cell.length_a   1.000
_cell.length_b   1.000
_cell.length_c   1.000
_cell.angle_alpha   90.00
_cell.angle_beta   90.00
_cell.angle_gamma   90.00
#
_symmetry.space_group_name_H-M   'P 1'
#
loop_
_entity.id
_entity.type
_entity.pdbx_description
1 polymer ?
#
loop_
_entity_poly.entity_id
_entity_poly.type
_entity_poly.pdbx_seq_one_letter_code
_entity_poly.pdbx_strand_id
1 'polypeptide(L)'
;MSKPINEMGWDELVPGAALYTFDGYVDYNLADIQPEDRKYSETSSKSMSVGDWRVIKPVWNSQTCIDCQNCWVFCPDSSIIARNKEMKGVDYEHCKGCGLCVSVCPTNPKSLLMFNEYETVEDALSKWPEKKKRGE
;
A
#
# COMPACT_ATOMS: atom_id res chain seq x y z
N MET A 1 29.68 1.21 1.76
CA MET A 1 29.37 2.29 0.79
C MET A 1 29.54 3.62 1.52
N SER A 2 29.92 4.70 0.82
CA SER A 2 30.22 6.02 1.43
C SER A 2 29.00 6.90 1.68
N LYS A 3 27.85 6.57 1.08
CA LYS A 3 26.53 7.20 1.29
C LYS A 3 25.42 6.13 1.24
N PRO A 4 24.26 6.36 1.87
CA PRO A 4 23.05 5.55 1.69
C PRO A 4 22.55 5.53 0.23
N ILE A 5 21.91 4.44 -0.21
CA ILE A 5 21.46 4.27 -1.61
C ILE A 5 20.46 5.35 -2.06
N ASN A 6 19.63 5.85 -1.14
CA ASN A 6 18.63 6.89 -1.39
C ASN A 6 19.23 8.29 -1.58
N GLU A 7 20.52 8.45 -1.29
CA GLU A 7 21.28 9.69 -1.50
C GLU A 7 22.26 9.58 -2.69
N MET A 8 22.27 8.44 -3.39
CA MET A 8 23.13 8.22 -4.54
C MET A 8 22.55 8.81 -5.83
N GLY A 9 23.42 9.36 -6.67
CA GLY A 9 23.08 9.76 -8.03
C GLY A 9 22.79 8.55 -8.94
N TRP A 10 22.04 8.76 -10.02
CA TRP A 10 21.73 7.71 -11.00
C TRP A 10 22.99 7.17 -11.72
N ASP A 11 24.06 7.96 -11.73
CA ASP A 11 25.40 7.66 -12.25
C ASP A 11 26.33 6.98 -11.22
N GLU A 12 25.98 7.04 -9.93
CA GLU A 12 26.73 6.39 -8.83
C GLU A 12 26.28 4.94 -8.60
N LEU A 13 25.09 4.56 -9.09
CA LEU A 13 24.57 3.20 -9.06
C LEU A 13 25.31 2.33 -10.09
N VAL A 14 26.05 1.32 -9.63
CA VAL A 14 26.71 0.35 -10.53
C VAL A 14 25.64 -0.56 -11.17
N PRO A 15 25.40 -0.48 -12.49
CA PRO A 15 24.44 -1.35 -13.15
C PRO A 15 24.90 -2.81 -13.04
N GLY A 16 24.07 -3.67 -12.44
CA GLY A 16 24.38 -5.10 -12.28
C GLY A 16 24.92 -5.52 -10.91
N ALA A 17 24.96 -4.64 -9.91
CA ALA A 17 25.07 -5.09 -8.52
C ALA A 17 23.81 -5.93 -8.18
N ALA A 18 23.99 -7.17 -7.74
CA ALA A 18 22.88 -7.99 -7.28
C ALA A 18 22.13 -7.26 -6.16
N LEU A 19 20.87 -6.90 -6.42
CA LEU A 19 19.98 -6.33 -5.40
C LEU A 19 19.45 -7.50 -4.59
N TYR A 20 20.02 -7.72 -3.42
CA TYR A 20 19.51 -8.72 -2.48
C TYR A 20 18.22 -8.19 -1.86
N THR A 21 17.22 -9.05 -1.64
CA THR A 21 15.98 -8.64 -0.98
C THR A 21 16.18 -8.35 0.51
N PHE A 22 17.02 -9.13 1.17
CA PHE A 22 17.25 -9.07 2.63
C PHE A 22 18.66 -8.59 2.94
N ASP A 23 18.81 -8.01 4.14
CA ASP A 23 20.10 -7.64 4.69
C ASP A 23 20.85 -8.89 5.17
N GLY A 24 21.73 -9.40 4.32
CA GLY A 24 22.50 -10.62 4.58
C GLY A 24 21.71 -11.92 4.37
N TYR A 25 22.20 -12.98 4.99
CA TYR A 25 21.59 -14.31 4.91
C TYR A 25 20.41 -14.44 5.87
N VAL A 26 19.32 -15.04 5.40
CA VAL A 26 18.13 -15.31 6.22
C VAL A 26 18.26 -16.69 6.84
N ASP A 27 18.52 -16.75 8.14
CA ASP A 27 18.66 -17.98 8.94
C ASP A 27 17.42 -18.31 9.80
N TYR A 28 16.32 -17.57 9.60
CA TYR A 28 15.05 -17.73 10.30
C TYR A 28 13.90 -17.99 9.32
N ASN A 29 12.75 -18.43 9.85
CA ASN A 29 11.56 -18.63 9.06
C ASN A 29 10.84 -17.29 8.79
N LEU A 30 10.88 -16.83 7.54
CA LEU A 30 10.22 -15.59 7.08
C LEU A 30 8.71 -15.58 7.28
N ALA A 31 8.07 -16.75 7.38
CA ALA A 31 6.64 -16.84 7.61
C ALA A 31 6.24 -16.42 9.03
N ASP A 32 7.16 -16.49 9.99
CA ASP A 32 6.91 -16.16 11.40
C ASP A 32 7.06 -14.65 11.68
N ILE A 33 7.60 -13.89 10.73
CA ILE A 33 7.86 -12.45 10.85
C ILE A 33 6.97 -11.68 9.87
N GLN A 34 6.27 -10.68 10.39
CA GLN A 34 5.46 -9.78 9.56
C GLN A 34 6.32 -9.06 8.53
N PRO A 35 5.80 -8.76 7.33
CA PRO A 35 6.57 -8.10 6.29
C PRO A 35 7.33 -6.88 6.78
N GLU A 36 6.73 -6.00 7.58
CA GLU A 36 7.35 -4.74 8.03
C GLU A 36 8.51 -4.95 9.02
N ASP A 37 8.55 -6.09 9.70
CA ASP A 37 9.57 -6.42 10.70
C ASP A 37 10.73 -7.24 10.10
N ARG A 38 10.69 -7.54 8.79
CA ARG A 38 11.76 -8.27 8.11
C ARG A 38 12.97 -7.35 7.89
N LYS A 39 14.16 -7.91 8.01
CA LYS A 39 15.42 -7.21 7.70
C LYS A 39 15.62 -7.12 6.19
N TYR A 40 14.97 -6.17 5.56
CA TYR A 40 15.21 -5.86 4.15
C TYR A 40 16.55 -5.17 3.97
N SER A 41 17.17 -5.40 2.82
CA SER A 41 18.32 -4.62 2.40
C SER A 41 17.89 -3.19 2.05
N GLU A 42 18.84 -2.25 2.06
CA GLU A 42 18.59 -0.88 1.59
C GLU A 42 18.13 -0.83 0.12
N THR A 43 18.55 -1.80 -0.70
CA THR A 43 18.25 -1.88 -2.13
C THR A 43 16.97 -2.65 -2.46
N SER A 44 16.26 -3.13 -1.45
CA SER A 44 14.99 -3.84 -1.62
C SER A 44 13.93 -2.93 -2.23
N SER A 45 13.01 -3.49 -3.02
CA SER A 45 11.85 -2.72 -3.46
C SER A 45 10.96 -2.27 -2.29
N LYS A 46 11.10 -2.86 -1.10
CA LYS A 46 10.34 -2.47 0.11
C LYS A 46 10.85 -1.18 0.77
N SER A 47 12.12 -0.81 0.54
CA SER A 47 12.71 0.44 1.04
C SER A 47 12.56 1.60 0.04
N MET A 48 11.96 1.35 -1.13
CA MET A 48 11.81 2.33 -2.20
C MET A 48 10.34 2.77 -2.31
N SER A 49 10.12 4.09 -2.33
CA SER A 49 8.78 4.64 -2.54
C SER A 49 8.44 4.69 -4.04
N VAL A 50 7.19 4.37 -4.36
CA VAL A 50 6.55 4.60 -5.67
C VAL A 50 5.32 5.50 -5.52
N GLY A 51 5.18 6.17 -4.38
CA GLY A 51 4.00 6.96 -4.08
C GLY A 51 3.75 8.11 -5.07
N ASP A 52 4.81 8.65 -5.64
CA ASP A 52 4.80 9.73 -6.63
C ASP A 52 4.08 9.37 -7.94
N TRP A 53 3.76 8.10 -8.17
CA TRP A 53 3.03 7.66 -9.36
C TRP A 53 1.54 8.03 -9.30
N ARG A 54 1.02 8.38 -8.11
CA ARG A 54 -0.39 8.68 -7.91
C ARG A 54 -0.74 10.09 -8.38
N VAL A 55 -1.81 10.17 -9.17
CA VAL A 55 -2.61 11.39 -9.33
C VAL A 55 -3.85 11.35 -8.42
N ILE A 56 -4.32 10.14 -8.12
CA ILE A 56 -5.44 9.83 -7.25
C ILE A 56 -5.06 8.69 -6.29
N LYS A 57 -5.64 8.68 -5.09
CA LYS A 57 -5.42 7.65 -4.07
C LYS A 57 -6.73 7.04 -3.58
N PRO A 58 -6.72 5.73 -3.23
CA PRO A 58 -7.86 5.12 -2.55
C PRO A 58 -7.88 5.55 -1.08
N VAL A 59 -8.96 6.17 -0.63
CA VAL A 59 -9.21 6.44 0.79
C VAL A 59 -10.10 5.34 1.34
N TRP A 60 -9.78 4.86 2.55
CA TRP A 60 -10.51 3.79 3.23
C TRP A 60 -11.41 4.36 4.32
N ASN A 61 -12.70 4.01 4.29
CA ASN A 61 -13.66 4.29 5.34
C ASN A 61 -13.92 3.04 6.18
N SER A 62 -13.32 3.01 7.38
CA SER A 62 -13.43 1.90 8.33
C SER A 62 -14.86 1.64 8.82
N GLN A 63 -15.72 2.67 8.89
CA GLN A 63 -17.09 2.55 9.40
C GLN A 63 -18.00 1.73 8.48
N THR A 64 -17.66 1.64 7.20
CA THR A 64 -18.43 0.88 6.21
C THR A 64 -17.76 -0.44 5.84
N CYS A 65 -16.50 -0.62 6.22
CA CYS A 65 -15.71 -1.81 5.90
C CYS A 65 -16.25 -3.03 6.63
N ILE A 66 -16.29 -4.16 5.93
CA ILE A 66 -16.73 -5.45 6.48
C ILE A 66 -15.59 -6.47 6.52
N ASP A 67 -14.35 -6.01 6.33
CA ASP A 67 -13.12 -6.82 6.38
C ASP A 67 -13.16 -8.09 5.49
N CYS A 68 -13.78 -7.96 4.32
CA CYS A 68 -13.91 -9.07 3.36
C CYS A 68 -12.61 -9.47 2.66
N GLN A 69 -11.53 -8.70 2.85
CA GLN A 69 -10.20 -8.93 2.28
C GLN A 69 -10.09 -8.91 0.74
N ASN A 70 -11.16 -8.57 -0.01
CA ASN A 70 -11.07 -8.44 -1.47
C ASN A 70 -10.01 -7.42 -1.89
N CYS A 71 -10.02 -6.22 -1.31
CA CYS A 71 -9.02 -5.20 -1.62
C CYS A 71 -7.58 -5.69 -1.37
N TRP A 72 -7.36 -6.49 -0.31
CA TRP A 72 -6.07 -7.06 0.03
C TRP A 72 -5.61 -8.11 -0.97
N VAL A 73 -6.46 -9.10 -1.30
CA VAL A 73 -6.12 -10.18 -2.25
C VAL A 73 -5.89 -9.65 -3.66
N PHE A 74 -6.68 -8.67 -4.11
CA PHE A 74 -6.60 -8.15 -5.47
C PHE A 74 -5.54 -7.05 -5.66
N CYS A 75 -4.91 -6.54 -4.60
CA CYS A 75 -3.91 -5.48 -4.75
C CYS A 75 -2.62 -6.03 -5.40
N PRO A 76 -2.23 -5.57 -6.59
CA PRO A 76 -1.06 -6.11 -7.29
C PRO A 76 0.27 -5.71 -6.63
N ASP A 77 0.29 -4.59 -5.91
CA ASP A 77 1.47 -4.03 -5.26
C ASP A 77 1.52 -4.34 -3.75
N SER A 78 0.61 -5.19 -3.23
CA SER A 78 0.51 -5.53 -1.81
C SER A 78 0.42 -4.31 -0.86
N SER A 79 -0.16 -3.20 -1.33
CA SER A 79 -0.23 -1.94 -0.60
C SER A 79 -1.44 -1.83 0.33
N ILE A 80 -2.24 -2.88 0.49
CA ILE A 80 -3.31 -2.93 1.49
C ILE A 80 -2.76 -3.57 2.76
N ILE A 81 -2.86 -2.85 3.88
CA ILE A 81 -2.40 -3.35 5.17
C ILE A 81 -3.59 -4.05 5.83
N ALA A 82 -3.44 -5.34 6.11
CA ALA A 82 -4.43 -6.12 6.84
C ALA A 82 -3.78 -6.99 7.92
N ARG A 83 -4.39 -7.05 9.11
CA ARG A 83 -3.91 -7.82 10.27
C ARG A 83 -5.07 -8.53 10.92
N ASN A 84 -4.86 -9.79 11.31
CA ASN A 84 -5.89 -10.59 11.98
C ASN A 84 -7.24 -10.62 11.24
N LYS A 85 -7.19 -10.65 9.90
CA LYS A 85 -8.35 -10.57 9.00
C LYS A 85 -9.11 -9.24 9.03
N GLU A 86 -8.52 -8.18 9.55
CA GLU A 86 -9.07 -6.82 9.55
C GLU A 86 -8.22 -5.90 8.68
N MET A 87 -8.87 -5.01 7.93
CA MET A 87 -8.17 -3.95 7.22
C MET A 87 -7.64 -2.92 8.22
N LYS A 88 -6.39 -2.49 8.04
CA LYS A 88 -5.71 -1.49 8.88
C LYS A 88 -5.35 -0.22 8.13
N GLY A 89 -5.30 -0.25 6.80
CA GLY A 89 -5.07 0.93 5.99
C GLY A 89 -4.45 0.62 4.63
N VAL A 90 -3.87 1.65 4.04
CA VAL A 90 -3.17 1.61 2.75
C VAL A 90 -1.74 2.10 2.98
N ASP A 91 -0.76 1.33 2.49
CA ASP A 91 0.64 1.73 2.40
C ASP A 91 0.79 2.70 1.22
N TYR A 92 0.72 4.00 1.51
CA TYR A 92 0.86 5.05 0.50
C TYR A 92 2.30 5.25 0.01
N GLU A 93 3.31 4.59 0.58
CA GLU A 93 4.64 4.60 -0.03
C GLU A 93 4.68 3.66 -1.24
N HIS A 94 3.88 2.59 -1.22
CA HIS A 94 3.88 1.56 -2.27
C HIS A 94 2.62 1.55 -3.13
N CYS A 95 1.58 2.31 -2.77
CA CYS A 95 0.34 2.37 -3.53
C CYS A 95 0.50 3.20 -4.81
N LYS A 96 0.21 2.63 -5.98
CA LYS A 96 0.25 3.37 -7.27
C LYS A 96 -1.07 4.06 -7.63
N GLY A 97 -2.11 3.97 -6.80
CA GLY A 97 -3.40 4.61 -7.07
C GLY A 97 -4.19 3.98 -8.22
N CYS A 98 -3.97 2.69 -8.53
CA CYS A 98 -4.61 2.01 -9.67
C CYS A 98 -6.13 1.82 -9.54
N GLY A 99 -6.69 1.96 -8.33
CA GLY A 99 -8.14 1.86 -8.09
C GLY A 99 -8.75 0.46 -8.10
N LEU A 100 -7.95 -0.61 -8.27
CA LEU A 100 -8.48 -1.98 -8.29
C LEU A 100 -9.16 -2.36 -6.96
N CYS A 101 -8.59 -1.92 -5.84
CA CYS A 101 -9.15 -2.12 -4.50
C CYS A 101 -10.55 -1.48 -4.33
N VAL A 102 -10.80 -0.33 -4.96
CA VAL A 102 -12.12 0.32 -5.04
C VAL A 102 -13.07 -0.51 -5.91
N SER A 103 -12.61 -0.93 -7.09
CA SER A 103 -13.41 -1.72 -8.04
C SER A 103 -13.97 -2.99 -7.41
N VAL A 104 -13.13 -3.76 -6.72
CA VAL A 104 -13.51 -5.05 -6.10
C VAL A 104 -14.21 -4.92 -4.74
N CYS A 105 -14.30 -3.72 -4.17
CA CYS A 105 -14.95 -3.50 -2.89
C CYS A 105 -16.47 -3.79 -3.00
N PRO A 106 -17.02 -4.76 -2.24
CA PRO A 106 -18.39 -5.22 -2.41
C PRO A 106 -19.43 -4.40 -1.62
N THR A 107 -19.00 -3.48 -0.76
CA THR A 107 -19.90 -2.68 0.07
C THR A 107 -20.62 -1.62 -0.76
N ASN A 108 -21.80 -1.21 -0.29
CA ASN A 108 -22.57 -0.12 -0.88
C ASN A 108 -23.09 0.82 0.24
N PRO A 109 -22.56 2.05 0.36
CA PRO A 109 -21.47 2.61 -0.45
C PRO A 109 -20.18 1.80 -0.27
N LYS A 110 -19.30 1.86 -1.28
CA LYS A 110 -17.99 1.20 -1.19
C LYS A 110 -17.22 1.77 0.00
N SER A 111 -16.43 0.92 0.65
CA SER A 111 -15.57 1.28 1.78
C SER A 111 -14.22 1.83 1.36
N LEU A 112 -13.95 1.79 0.05
CA LEU A 112 -12.83 2.43 -0.59
C LEU A 112 -13.37 3.27 -1.73
N LEU A 113 -12.93 4.52 -1.85
CA LEU A 113 -13.23 5.42 -2.96
C LEU A 113 -11.95 6.16 -3.38
N MET A 114 -11.88 6.58 -4.64
CA MET A 114 -10.74 7.32 -5.16
C MET A 114 -10.90 8.82 -4.94
N PHE A 115 -9.86 9.47 -4.43
CA PHE A 115 -9.78 10.92 -4.25
C PHE A 115 -8.48 11.46 -4.86
N ASN A 116 -8.39 12.78 -5.02
CA ASN A 116 -7.17 13.41 -5.49
C ASN A 116 -6.02 13.17 -4.48
N GLU A 117 -4.78 13.00 -4.98
CA GLU A 117 -3.62 12.78 -4.11
C GLU A 117 -3.44 13.88 -3.05
N TYR A 118 -3.69 15.14 -3.44
CA TYR A 118 -3.52 16.31 -2.58
C TYR A 118 -4.63 16.48 -1.54
N GLU A 119 -5.72 15.71 -1.64
CA GLU A 119 -6.81 15.77 -0.67
C GLU A 119 -6.42 15.05 0.62
N THR A 120 -6.71 15.65 1.77
CA THR A 120 -6.48 15.00 3.06
C THR A 120 -7.45 13.82 3.24
N VAL A 121 -7.06 12.85 4.08
CA VAL A 121 -7.93 11.68 4.33
C VAL A 121 -9.21 12.12 5.02
N GLU A 122 -9.11 13.11 5.90
CA GLU A 122 -10.21 13.70 6.66
C GLU A 122 -11.22 14.39 5.72
N ASP A 123 -10.73 15.20 4.78
CA ASP A 123 -11.59 15.87 3.79
C ASP A 123 -12.29 14.86 2.89
N ALA A 124 -11.57 13.83 2.44
CA ALA A 124 -12.14 12.76 1.62
C ALA A 124 -13.23 11.99 2.37
N LEU A 125 -13.01 11.68 3.65
CA LEU A 125 -13.99 11.00 4.50
C LEU A 125 -15.24 11.87 4.76
N SER A 126 -15.09 13.19 4.82
CA SER A 126 -16.24 14.10 4.98
C SER A 126 -17.21 14.08 3.78
N LYS A 127 -16.72 13.68 2.60
CA LYS A 127 -17.47 13.62 1.34
C LYS A 127 -18.10 12.26 1.07
N TRP A 128 -18.09 11.34 2.05
CA TRP A 128 -18.56 9.98 1.82
C TRP A 128 -20.06 9.92 1.50
N PRO A 129 -20.48 9.17 0.48
CA PRO A 129 -21.88 9.06 0.13
C PRO A 129 -22.68 8.32 1.22
N GLU A 130 -23.93 8.75 1.42
CA GLU A 130 -24.87 8.05 2.30
C GLU A 130 -25.31 6.71 1.72
N LYS A 131 -25.65 5.77 2.62
CA LYS A 131 -26.19 4.47 2.23
C LYS A 131 -27.61 4.60 1.74
N LYS A 132 -27.80 4.62 0.42
CA LYS A 132 -29.13 4.49 -0.20
C LYS A 132 -29.71 3.11 0.10
N LYS A 133 -31.00 3.05 0.42
CA LYS A 133 -31.71 1.78 0.58
C LYS A 133 -31.88 1.14 -0.80
N ARG A 134 -31.71 -0.18 -0.87
CA ARG A 134 -31.89 -0.93 -2.13
C ARG A 134 -33.35 -0.82 -2.56
N GLY A 135 -33.65 0.02 -3.56
CA GLY A 135 -35.00 0.27 -4.07
C GLY A 135 -35.40 1.75 -4.19
N GLU A 136 -34.53 2.68 -3.76
CA GLU A 136 -34.65 4.13 -4.01
C GLU A 136 -33.76 4.60 -5.17
#